data_AF-A0A1C5VW07-F1
#
_entry.id   AF-A0A1C5VW07-F1
#
_cell.length_a   1.000
_cell.length_b   1.000
_cell.length_c   1.000
_cell.angle_alpha   90.00
_cell.angle_beta   90.00
_cell.angle_gamma   90.00
#
_symmetry.space_group_name_H-M   'P 1'
#
loop_
_entity.id
_entity.type
_entity.pdbx_description
1 polymer ?
#
loop_
_entity_poly.entity_id
_entity_poly.type
_entity_poly.pdbx_seq_one_letter_code
_entity_poly.pdbx_strand_id
1 'polypeptide(L)'
;MKNKIRIKPILIFIIIFTAFAGGIFYAFVANRPNPLNVTQVENALTKQGIQTFNITDNAQNNFPAMELENCIVAEQDDLRFEFYQFDNVKSARKVYTQAFNKIYGNRTTNRVEFNERKLNYRIYILDIETNYYVAMYNENTAVYAYCDSENSSIIKEVLNSLGYPNIADTGWNQETSFDNIVRVLVYVLCIPIMFITRIWIYPVVYKSAGVSRRKALELGDSRKEIIPKLIELSKNPKQTKLFAMIHNYISLPAYIAVVLAIISCFTDRVENILDGFGLAIPLVMVVCALIFITIDKRMSK
;
A
#
# COMPACT_ATOMS: atom_id res chain seq x y z
N MET A 1 -44.06 -23.08 3.72
CA MET A 1 -43.49 -21.96 2.93
C MET A 1 -42.03 -21.74 3.31
N LYS A 2 -41.07 -22.07 2.43
CA LYS A 2 -39.65 -21.73 2.66
C LYS A 2 -39.46 -20.25 2.30
N ASN A 3 -39.24 -19.40 3.29
CA ASN A 3 -38.79 -18.02 3.07
C ASN A 3 -37.40 -18.07 2.40
N LYS A 4 -37.37 -18.04 1.07
CA LYS A 4 -36.14 -17.78 0.32
C LYS A 4 -35.73 -16.34 0.63
N ILE A 5 -34.76 -16.17 1.53
CA ILE A 5 -34.09 -14.90 1.76
C ILE A 5 -33.50 -14.49 0.41
N ARG A 6 -34.16 -13.56 -0.29
CA ARG A 6 -33.61 -12.92 -1.49
C ARG A 6 -32.59 -11.89 -1.03
N ILE A 7 -31.38 -12.36 -0.74
CA ILE A 7 -30.25 -11.47 -0.50
C ILE A 7 -30.09 -10.62 -1.77
N LYS A 8 -30.27 -9.30 -1.64
CA LYS A 8 -30.09 -8.40 -2.78
C LYS A 8 -28.64 -8.55 -3.27
N PRO A 9 -28.38 -8.61 -4.58
CA PRO A 9 -27.02 -8.69 -5.13
C PRO A 9 -26.06 -7.64 -4.56
N ILE A 10 -26.61 -6.48 -4.17
CA ILE A 10 -25.94 -5.39 -3.45
C ILE A 10 -25.32 -5.83 -2.12
N LEU A 11 -26.07 -6.61 -1.33
CA LEU A 11 -25.62 -7.06 -0.01
C LEU A 11 -24.49 -8.09 -0.15
N ILE A 12 -24.59 -9.00 -1.13
CA ILE A 12 -23.54 -9.97 -1.46
C ILE A 12 -22.26 -9.23 -1.88
N PHE A 13 -22.39 -8.21 -2.73
CA PHE A 13 -21.29 -7.37 -3.16
C PHE A 13 -20.60 -6.68 -1.98
N ILE A 14 -21.37 -6.04 -1.08
CA ILE A 14 -20.81 -5.37 0.10
C ILE A 14 -20.07 -6.36 1.00
N ILE A 15 -20.62 -7.55 1.23
CA ILE A 15 -19.97 -8.56 2.07
C ILE A 15 -18.65 -9.01 1.45
N ILE A 16 -18.63 -9.36 0.16
CA ILE A 16 -17.41 -9.79 -0.53
C ILE A 16 -16.37 -8.68 -0.55
N PHE A 17 -16.79 -7.45 -0.86
CA PHE A 17 -15.89 -6.29 -0.89
C PHE A 17 -15.32 -5.98 0.49
N THR A 18 -16.14 -6.02 1.55
CA THR A 18 -15.67 -5.72 2.92
C THR A 18 -14.73 -6.81 3.42
N ALA A 19 -15.02 -8.08 3.16
CA ALA A 19 -14.12 -9.19 3.48
C ALA A 19 -12.79 -9.07 2.73
N PHE A 20 -12.83 -8.69 1.45
CA PHE A 20 -11.64 -8.54 0.62
C PHE A 20 -10.80 -7.33 1.01
N ALA A 21 -11.41 -6.14 1.14
CA ALA A 21 -10.75 -4.93 1.58
C ALA A 21 -10.20 -5.07 3.02
N GLY A 22 -10.95 -5.73 3.91
CA GLY A 22 -10.52 -6.06 5.27
C GLY A 22 -9.33 -7.02 5.28
N GLY A 23 -9.33 -8.06 4.43
CA GLY A 23 -8.21 -8.98 4.29
C GLY A 23 -6.94 -8.31 3.76
N ILE A 24 -7.08 -7.41 2.77
CA ILE A 24 -5.95 -6.62 2.26
C ILE A 24 -5.43 -5.67 3.34
N PHE A 25 -6.30 -4.91 3.99
CA PHE A 25 -5.91 -4.00 5.07
C PHE A 25 -5.20 -4.76 6.20
N TYR A 26 -5.73 -5.93 6.58
CA TYR A 26 -5.09 -6.81 7.54
C TYR A 26 -3.70 -7.23 7.07
N ALA A 27 -3.50 -7.66 5.82
CA ALA A 27 -2.17 -8.03 5.32
C ALA A 27 -1.14 -6.88 5.38
N PHE A 28 -1.56 -5.63 5.14
CA PHE A 28 -0.69 -4.46 5.18
C PHE A 28 -0.37 -3.93 6.60
N VAL A 29 -1.18 -4.30 7.60
CA VAL A 29 -1.09 -3.75 8.97
C VAL A 29 -0.78 -4.83 10.02
N ALA A 30 -1.08 -6.10 9.74
CA ALA A 30 -0.91 -7.19 10.68
C ALA A 30 0.57 -7.52 10.92
N ASN A 31 0.85 -8.00 12.13
CA ASN A 31 2.17 -8.45 12.57
C ASN A 31 3.26 -7.39 12.36
N ARG A 32 2.90 -6.10 12.40
CA ARG A 32 3.87 -5.01 12.45
C ARG A 32 4.24 -4.73 13.92
N PRO A 33 5.52 -4.50 14.24
CA PRO A 33 5.92 -4.07 15.58
C PRO A 33 5.29 -2.72 15.94
N ASN A 34 5.08 -2.47 17.22
CA ASN A 34 4.68 -1.13 17.67
C ASN A 34 5.84 -0.15 17.49
N PRO A 35 5.58 1.14 17.21
CA PRO A 35 6.62 2.15 17.19
C PRO A 35 7.30 2.21 18.56
N LEU A 36 8.62 2.29 18.55
CA LEU A 36 9.41 2.32 19.76
C LEU A 36 9.46 3.73 20.34
N ASN A 37 9.69 3.83 21.65
CA ASN A 37 10.15 5.06 22.26
C ASN A 37 11.64 4.95 22.63
N VAL A 38 12.26 6.10 22.87
CA VAL A 38 13.69 6.19 23.21
C VAL A 38 14.07 5.31 24.40
N THR A 39 13.25 5.28 25.45
CA THR A 39 13.51 4.51 26.68
C THR A 39 13.52 3.00 26.43
N GLN A 40 12.67 2.49 25.52
CA GLN A 40 12.69 1.07 25.15
C GLN A 40 14.01 0.70 24.47
N VAL A 41 14.50 1.57 23.58
CA VAL A 41 15.76 1.36 22.86
C VAL A 41 16.96 1.46 23.80
N GLU A 42 16.99 2.47 24.68
CA GLU A 42 18.04 2.62 25.70
C GLU A 42 18.12 1.39 26.61
N ASN A 43 16.98 0.88 27.07
CA ASN A 43 16.95 -0.32 27.90
C ASN A 43 17.43 -1.57 27.14
N ALA A 44 17.12 -1.69 25.85
CA ALA A 44 17.57 -2.81 25.03
C ALA A 44 19.09 -2.78 24.82
N LEU A 45 19.65 -1.60 24.53
CA LEU A 45 21.10 -1.40 24.37
C LEU A 45 21.85 -1.59 25.69
N THR A 46 21.33 -1.04 26.79
CA THR A 46 21.93 -1.17 28.14
C THR A 46 21.96 -2.62 28.61
N LYS A 47 20.94 -3.44 28.28
CA LYS A 47 20.93 -4.88 28.58
C LYS A 47 22.06 -5.64 27.89
N GLN A 48 22.54 -5.13 26.75
CA GLN A 48 23.68 -5.65 26.02
C GLN A 48 25.02 -5.02 26.47
N GLY A 49 25.00 -4.22 27.54
CA GLY A 49 26.19 -3.54 28.07
C GLY A 49 26.61 -2.30 27.29
N ILE A 50 25.79 -1.83 26.34
CA ILE A 50 26.11 -0.71 25.46
C ILE A 50 25.54 0.58 26.03
N GLN A 51 26.40 1.57 26.22
CA GLN A 51 25.99 2.90 26.68
C GLN A 51 25.39 3.72 25.52
N THR A 52 24.31 4.44 25.82
CA THR A 52 23.65 5.36 24.89
C THR A 52 23.97 6.82 25.22
N PHE A 53 24.03 7.65 24.18
CA PHE A 53 24.23 9.09 24.28
C PHE A 53 23.08 9.80 23.58
N ASN A 54 22.40 10.71 24.29
CA ASN A 54 21.43 11.59 23.66
C ASN A 54 22.16 12.67 22.87
N ILE A 55 21.93 12.70 21.56
CA ILE A 55 22.55 13.67 20.65
C ILE A 55 21.51 14.53 19.92
N THR A 56 20.28 14.62 20.46
CA THR A 56 19.14 15.29 19.81
C THR A 56 19.49 16.69 19.34
N ASP A 57 20.07 17.52 20.20
CA ASP A 57 20.45 18.91 19.88
C ASP A 57 21.46 18.99 18.74
N ASN A 58 22.41 18.05 18.68
CA ASN A 58 23.41 18.00 17.61
C ASN A 58 22.78 17.49 16.30
N ALA A 59 21.94 16.46 16.39
CA ALA A 59 21.25 15.89 15.24
C ALA A 59 20.27 16.87 14.59
N GLN A 60 19.65 17.77 15.36
CA GLN A 60 18.78 18.82 14.82
C GLN A 60 19.50 19.74 13.82
N ASN A 61 20.81 19.97 13.99
CA ASN A 61 21.60 20.75 13.03
C ASN A 61 21.76 20.04 11.67
N ASN A 62 21.79 18.71 11.68
CA ASN A 62 21.89 17.88 10.47
C ASN A 62 20.51 17.64 9.82
N PHE A 63 19.42 17.79 10.60
CA PHE A 63 18.06 17.57 10.17
C PHE A 63 17.15 18.79 10.43
N PRO A 64 17.49 19.99 9.92
CA PRO A 64 16.68 21.18 10.14
C PRO A 64 15.27 20.99 9.55
N ALA A 65 14.25 21.40 10.31
CA ALA A 65 12.84 21.29 9.92
C ALA A 65 12.33 19.85 9.67
N MET A 66 12.95 18.84 10.30
CA MET A 66 12.45 17.46 10.27
C MET A 66 11.63 17.08 11.50
N GLU A 67 11.40 18.02 12.42
CA GLU A 67 10.58 17.79 13.63
C GLU A 67 11.11 16.60 14.47
N LEU A 68 12.44 16.58 14.67
CA LEU A 68 13.14 15.58 15.47
C LEU A 68 12.86 15.80 16.96
N GLU A 69 12.25 14.79 17.60
CA GLU A 69 11.92 14.79 19.03
C GLU A 69 13.03 14.18 19.88
N ASN A 70 13.58 13.04 19.46
CA ASN A 70 14.68 12.37 20.16
C ASN A 70 15.65 11.74 19.17
N CYS A 71 16.94 11.81 19.48
CA CYS A 71 17.99 11.04 18.82
C CYS A 71 18.98 10.52 19.86
N ILE A 72 19.21 9.20 19.82
CA ILE A 72 20.25 8.56 20.61
C ILE A 72 21.21 7.82 19.68
N VAL A 73 22.47 7.82 20.09
CA VAL A 73 23.53 7.04 19.44
C VAL A 73 24.20 6.19 20.49
N ALA A 74 24.50 4.96 20.13
CA ALA A 74 25.34 4.05 20.89
C ALA A 74 26.52 3.64 20.02
N GLU A 75 27.72 3.78 20.56
CA GLU A 75 28.97 3.42 19.90
C GLU A 75 29.79 2.57 20.86
N GLN A 76 30.24 1.41 20.39
CA GLN A 76 31.13 0.52 21.12
C GLN A 76 31.97 -0.26 20.11
N ASP A 77 33.28 -0.08 20.15
CA ASP A 77 34.23 -0.69 19.19
C ASP A 77 33.85 -0.41 17.72
N ASP A 78 33.49 -1.44 16.95
CA ASP A 78 33.04 -1.36 15.55
C ASP A 78 31.52 -1.14 15.41
N LEU A 79 30.77 -1.27 16.51
CA LEU A 79 29.32 -1.14 16.52
C LEU A 79 28.90 0.34 16.62
N ARG A 80 27.98 0.72 15.73
CA ARG A 80 27.22 1.97 15.81
C ARG A 80 25.73 1.68 15.68
N PHE A 81 24.94 2.22 16.60
CA PHE A 81 23.49 2.13 16.58
C PHE A 81 22.89 3.53 16.76
N GLU A 82 22.12 3.99 15.80
CA GLU A 82 21.44 5.27 15.82
C GLU A 82 19.93 5.06 15.83
N PHE A 83 19.24 5.71 16.76
CA PHE A 83 17.80 5.74 16.82
C PHE A 83 17.30 7.19 16.73
N TYR A 84 16.25 7.36 15.94
CA TYR A 84 15.61 8.64 15.68
C TYR A 84 14.12 8.52 15.94
N GLN A 85 13.56 9.50 16.65
CA GLN A 85 12.13 9.67 16.87
C GLN A 85 11.71 11.06 16.41
N PHE A 86 10.69 11.11 15.57
CA PHE A 86 10.12 12.33 15.01
C PHE A 86 8.67 12.49 15.46
N ASP A 87 8.08 13.66 15.24
CA ASP A 87 6.62 13.82 15.40
C ASP A 87 5.82 13.22 14.21
N ASN A 88 6.51 12.85 13.13
CA ASN A 88 5.89 12.48 11.86
C ASN A 88 6.60 11.33 11.12
N VAL A 89 5.81 10.55 10.37
CA VAL A 89 6.26 9.39 9.59
C VAL A 89 7.15 9.79 8.41
N LYS A 90 6.95 10.99 7.85
CA LYS A 90 7.64 11.44 6.64
C LYS A 90 9.13 11.67 6.90
N SER A 91 9.48 12.23 8.05
CA SER A 91 10.87 12.45 8.48
C SER A 91 11.58 11.13 8.77
N ALA A 92 10.94 10.21 9.49
CA ALA A 92 11.47 8.86 9.72
C ALA A 92 11.79 8.13 8.39
N ARG A 93 10.87 8.19 7.41
CA ARG A 93 11.08 7.62 6.09
C ARG A 93 12.25 8.25 5.33
N LYS A 94 12.50 9.55 5.49
CA LYS A 94 13.65 10.23 4.86
C LYS A 94 14.96 9.71 5.43
N VAL A 95 15.08 9.61 6.75
CA VAL A 95 16.28 9.06 7.40
C VAL A 95 16.51 7.61 6.99
N TYR A 96 15.47 6.78 7.00
CA TYR A 96 15.56 5.43 6.45
C TYR A 96 16.07 5.41 5.01
N THR A 97 15.55 6.29 4.15
CA THR A 97 15.95 6.31 2.73
C THR A 97 17.42 6.67 2.57
N GLN A 98 17.93 7.62 3.37
CA GLN A 98 19.35 7.98 3.38
C GLN A 98 20.22 6.82 3.86
N ALA A 99 19.84 6.17 4.98
CA ALA A 99 20.53 5.01 5.51
C ALA A 99 20.51 3.84 4.52
N PHE A 100 19.36 3.51 3.95
CA PHE A 100 19.18 2.49 2.93
C PHE A 100 20.11 2.73 1.73
N ASN A 101 20.14 3.95 1.17
CA ASN A 101 20.99 4.24 0.02
C ASN A 101 22.48 4.10 0.35
N LYS A 102 22.90 4.48 1.57
CA LYS A 102 24.27 4.30 2.05
C LYS A 102 24.63 2.82 2.13
N ILE A 103 23.77 2.01 2.73
CA ILE A 103 23.98 0.56 2.87
C ILE A 103 23.96 -0.13 1.51
N TYR A 104 22.99 0.20 0.66
CA TYR A 104 22.82 -0.40 -0.66
C TYR A 104 24.06 -0.18 -1.55
N GLY A 105 24.76 0.94 -1.40
CA GLY A 105 26.03 1.21 -2.07
C GLY A 105 27.17 0.26 -1.69
N ASN A 106 27.08 -0.40 -0.54
CA ASN A 106 28.09 -1.37 -0.06
C ASN A 106 27.80 -2.81 -0.49
N ARG A 107 26.77 -3.05 -1.32
CA ARG A 107 26.41 -4.40 -1.77
C ARG A 107 27.54 -5.04 -2.57
N THR A 108 27.89 -6.26 -2.19
CA THR A 108 28.84 -7.12 -2.90
C THR A 108 28.11 -8.30 -3.57
N THR A 109 28.83 -9.10 -4.35
CA THR A 109 28.28 -10.31 -4.98
C THR A 109 27.91 -11.36 -3.93
N ASN A 110 28.79 -11.60 -2.97
CA ASN A 110 28.55 -12.51 -1.84
C ASN A 110 27.90 -11.73 -0.70
N ARG A 111 26.56 -11.77 -0.66
CA ARG A 111 25.78 -11.06 0.36
C ARG A 111 24.56 -11.85 0.75
N VAL A 112 24.06 -11.51 1.93
CA VAL A 112 22.81 -11.98 2.49
C VAL A 112 21.96 -10.73 2.74
N GLU A 113 20.75 -10.71 2.18
CA GLU A 113 19.92 -9.50 2.11
C GLU A 113 18.48 -9.81 2.54
N PHE A 114 17.93 -8.96 3.40
CA PHE A 114 16.55 -9.04 3.87
C PHE A 114 15.88 -7.68 3.70
N ASN A 115 14.67 -7.70 3.16
CA ASN A 115 13.88 -6.51 2.90
C ASN A 115 12.41 -6.84 3.17
N GLU A 116 11.83 -6.23 4.22
CA GLU A 116 10.40 -6.35 4.52
C GLU A 116 9.77 -4.95 4.47
N ARG A 117 8.58 -4.86 3.87
CA ARG A 117 7.82 -3.62 3.73
C ARG A 117 6.36 -3.83 4.11
N LYS A 118 5.83 -2.95 4.96
CA LYS A 118 4.41 -2.84 5.34
C LYS A 118 3.98 -1.37 5.37
N LEU A 119 2.71 -1.10 5.68
CA LEU A 119 2.24 0.28 5.81
C LEU A 119 2.97 0.96 6.99
N ASN A 120 3.67 2.06 6.68
CA ASN A 120 4.50 2.83 7.61
C ASN A 120 5.58 2.01 8.33
N TYR A 121 6.04 0.92 7.73
CA TYR A 121 7.12 0.10 8.28
C TYR A 121 7.99 -0.43 7.15
N ARG A 122 9.31 -0.33 7.30
CA ARG A 122 10.25 -0.98 6.40
C ARG A 122 11.53 -1.31 7.15
N ILE A 123 12.08 -2.48 6.87
CA ILE A 123 13.38 -2.90 7.38
C ILE A 123 14.20 -3.43 6.21
N TYR A 124 15.47 -3.06 6.18
CA TYR A 124 16.45 -3.50 5.23
C TYR A 124 17.71 -3.91 5.99
N ILE A 125 18.19 -5.11 5.69
CA ILE A 125 19.40 -5.66 6.30
C ILE A 125 20.29 -6.18 5.20
N LEU A 126 21.57 -5.83 5.31
CA LEU A 126 22.62 -6.29 4.43
C LEU A 126 23.74 -6.87 5.29
N ASP A 127 23.99 -8.16 5.11
CA ASP A 127 25.10 -8.89 5.72
C ASP A 127 26.05 -9.31 4.60
N ILE A 128 27.27 -8.79 4.64
CA ILE A 128 28.36 -9.10 3.72
C ILE A 128 29.53 -9.64 4.55
N GLU A 129 30.48 -10.32 3.91
CA GLU A 129 31.59 -11.01 4.59
C GLU A 129 32.28 -10.18 5.67
N THR A 130 32.39 -8.86 5.50
CA THR A 130 33.08 -7.97 6.44
C THR A 130 32.15 -7.17 7.35
N ASN A 131 30.91 -6.90 6.94
CA ASN A 131 30.06 -5.90 7.60
C ASN A 131 28.60 -6.33 7.64
N TYR A 132 27.93 -5.91 8.69
CA TYR A 132 26.50 -6.06 8.89
C TYR A 132 25.85 -4.68 9.03
N TYR A 133 24.77 -4.46 8.29
CA TYR A 133 24.07 -3.18 8.24
C TYR A 133 22.57 -3.34 8.40
N VAL A 134 21.95 -2.41 9.11
CA VAL A 134 20.49 -2.31 9.26
C VAL A 134 20.05 -0.89 8.98
N ALA A 135 19.01 -0.74 8.15
CA ALA A 135 18.21 0.47 8.07
C ALA A 135 16.75 0.08 8.27
N MET A 136 16.03 0.81 9.12
CA MET A 136 14.60 0.59 9.25
C MET A 136 13.85 1.86 9.64
N TYR A 137 12.55 1.88 9.39
CA TYR A 137 11.62 2.80 10.02
C TYR A 137 10.34 2.10 10.44
N ASN A 138 9.72 2.61 11.50
CA ASN A 138 8.42 2.17 12.00
C ASN A 138 7.64 3.39 12.49
N GLU A 139 6.55 3.72 11.80
CA GLU A 139 5.81 4.96 11.96
C GLU A 139 6.74 6.18 11.98
N ASN A 140 6.82 6.87 13.12
CA ASN A 140 7.59 8.09 13.34
C ASN A 140 9.03 7.83 13.84
N THR A 141 9.49 6.57 13.83
CA THR A 141 10.84 6.20 14.28
C THR A 141 11.69 5.63 13.16
N ALA A 142 13.00 5.83 13.24
CA ALA A 142 13.98 5.25 12.32
C ALA A 142 15.20 4.73 13.07
N VAL A 143 15.81 3.67 12.53
CA VAL A 143 17.07 3.10 13.03
C VAL A 143 18.05 2.98 11.88
N TYR A 144 19.29 3.33 12.15
CA TYR A 144 20.44 2.97 11.34
C TYR A 144 21.47 2.31 12.24
N ALA A 145 21.91 1.10 11.91
CA ALA A 145 22.93 0.41 12.67
C ALA A 145 23.95 -0.26 11.75
N TYR A 146 25.20 -0.34 12.18
CA TYR A 146 26.22 -1.12 11.51
C TYR A 146 27.23 -1.68 12.52
N CYS A 147 27.86 -2.80 12.16
CA CYS A 147 29.03 -3.37 12.82
C CYS A 147 29.77 -4.28 11.83
N ASP A 148 30.92 -4.81 12.22
CA ASP A 148 31.55 -5.92 11.50
C ASP A 148 30.65 -7.17 11.59
N SER A 149 30.68 -8.02 10.56
CA SER A 149 29.76 -9.17 10.48
C SER A 149 29.90 -10.14 11.68
N GLU A 150 31.12 -10.26 12.23
CA GLU A 150 31.43 -11.06 13.42
C GLU A 150 30.67 -10.61 14.68
N ASN A 151 30.37 -9.30 14.78
CA ASN A 151 29.65 -8.70 15.91
C ASN A 151 28.15 -8.51 15.65
N SER A 152 27.64 -9.01 14.51
CA SER A 152 26.24 -8.85 14.10
C SER A 152 25.23 -9.44 15.10
N SER A 153 25.63 -10.40 15.93
CA SER A 153 24.80 -10.99 16.99
C SER A 153 24.28 -9.94 17.97
N ILE A 154 25.07 -8.93 18.30
CA ILE A 154 24.70 -7.88 19.25
C ILE A 154 23.52 -7.07 18.69
N ILE A 155 23.62 -6.58 17.45
CA ILE A 155 22.52 -5.83 16.80
C ILE A 155 21.28 -6.72 16.64
N LYS A 156 21.47 -7.98 16.23
CA LYS A 156 20.37 -8.96 16.09
C LYS A 156 19.62 -9.16 17.42
N GLU A 157 20.34 -9.28 18.54
CA GLU A 157 19.73 -9.43 19.87
C GLU A 157 19.01 -8.17 20.34
N VAL A 158 19.58 -6.97 20.11
CA VAL A 158 18.92 -5.69 20.40
C VAL A 158 17.58 -5.63 19.65
N LEU A 159 17.59 -5.86 18.34
CA LEU A 159 16.39 -5.82 17.52
C LEU A 159 15.35 -6.87 17.96
N ASN A 160 15.78 -8.10 18.24
CA ASN A 160 14.91 -9.16 18.72
C ASN A 160 14.25 -8.80 20.06
N SER A 161 15.01 -8.20 21.00
CA SER A 161 14.48 -7.76 22.29
C SER A 161 13.42 -6.64 22.16
N LEU A 162 13.47 -5.88 21.07
CA LEU A 162 12.51 -4.83 20.72
C LEU A 162 11.28 -5.36 19.97
N GLY A 163 11.19 -6.69 19.77
CA GLY A 163 10.08 -7.33 19.06
C GLY A 163 10.18 -7.20 17.55
N TYR A 164 11.34 -6.82 17.01
CA TYR A 164 11.61 -6.93 15.58
C TYR A 164 11.92 -8.38 15.20
N PRO A 165 11.66 -8.77 13.94
CA PRO A 165 11.87 -10.15 13.50
C PRO A 165 13.26 -10.65 13.90
N ASN A 166 13.31 -11.84 14.50
CA ASN A 166 14.58 -12.53 14.74
C ASN A 166 15.11 -13.03 13.40
N ILE A 167 16.04 -12.29 12.80
CA ILE A 167 16.54 -12.58 11.45
C ILE A 167 17.57 -13.74 11.46
N ALA A 168 17.76 -14.45 12.57
CA ALA A 168 18.60 -15.65 12.64
C ALA A 168 17.94 -16.88 11.98
N ASP A 169 16.60 -16.95 11.92
CA ASP A 169 15.85 -18.14 11.47
C ASP A 169 15.10 -17.97 10.15
N THR A 170 15.07 -16.77 9.57
CA THR A 170 14.37 -16.52 8.30
C THR A 170 15.30 -16.81 7.14
N GLY A 171 14.96 -17.79 6.30
CA GLY A 171 15.70 -18.10 5.07
C GLY A 171 15.93 -16.84 4.24
N TRP A 172 17.16 -16.33 4.30
CA TRP A 172 17.59 -15.12 3.64
C TRP A 172 17.66 -15.36 2.14
N ASN A 173 16.56 -15.01 1.45
CA ASN A 173 16.43 -14.77 0.01
C ASN A 173 14.98 -14.41 -0.37
N GLN A 174 14.11 -14.17 0.60
CA GLN A 174 12.73 -13.81 0.31
C GLN A 174 12.57 -12.29 0.32
N GLU A 175 12.95 -11.65 -0.79
CA GLU A 175 11.88 -10.85 -1.41
C GLU A 175 10.78 -11.87 -1.67
N THR A 176 9.76 -11.89 -0.82
CA THR A 176 8.61 -12.75 -1.04
C THR A 176 8.02 -12.33 -2.37
N SER A 177 8.44 -12.97 -3.48
CA SER A 177 7.78 -12.90 -4.79
C SER A 177 6.27 -13.07 -4.64
N PHE A 178 5.87 -13.76 -3.57
CA PHE A 178 4.51 -13.85 -3.07
C PHE A 178 3.80 -12.49 -2.90
N ASP A 179 4.43 -11.45 -2.35
CA ASP A 179 3.76 -10.16 -2.12
C ASP A 179 3.49 -9.39 -3.41
N ASN A 180 4.41 -9.44 -4.38
CA ASN A 180 4.22 -8.84 -5.69
C ASN A 180 3.18 -9.61 -6.51
N ILE A 181 3.20 -10.94 -6.46
CA ILE A 181 2.20 -11.80 -7.10
C ILE A 181 0.82 -11.58 -6.47
N VAL A 182 0.71 -11.56 -5.14
CA VAL A 182 -0.53 -11.29 -4.41
C VAL A 182 -1.05 -9.90 -4.76
N ARG A 183 -0.17 -8.89 -4.85
CA ARG A 183 -0.55 -7.52 -5.24
C ARG A 183 -1.10 -7.46 -6.66
N VAL A 184 -0.46 -8.13 -7.62
CA VAL A 184 -0.99 -8.26 -8.98
C VAL A 184 -2.36 -8.96 -8.97
N LEU A 185 -2.48 -10.07 -8.24
CA LEU A 185 -3.75 -10.79 -8.10
C LEU A 185 -4.85 -9.91 -7.49
N VAL A 186 -4.53 -9.08 -6.50
CA VAL A 186 -5.46 -8.14 -5.89
C VAL A 186 -6.02 -7.17 -6.93
N TYR A 187 -5.15 -6.54 -7.73
CA TYR A 187 -5.62 -5.60 -8.76
C TYR A 187 -6.36 -6.30 -9.91
N VAL A 188 -5.99 -7.54 -10.25
CA VAL A 188 -6.73 -8.36 -11.21
C VAL A 188 -8.13 -8.64 -10.69
N LEU A 189 -8.28 -8.95 -9.40
CA LEU A 189 -9.58 -9.14 -8.75
C LEU A 189 -10.43 -7.86 -8.69
N CYS A 190 -9.83 -6.67 -8.74
CA CYS A 190 -10.61 -5.43 -8.88
C CYS A 190 -11.36 -5.35 -10.22
N ILE A 191 -10.86 -5.96 -11.31
CA ILE A 191 -11.50 -5.91 -12.64
C ILE A 191 -12.95 -6.45 -12.61
N PRO A 192 -13.24 -7.69 -12.15
CA PRO A 192 -14.60 -8.20 -12.08
C PRO A 192 -15.50 -7.37 -11.16
N ILE A 193 -14.97 -6.83 -10.06
CA ILE A 193 -15.71 -5.93 -9.17
C ILE A 193 -16.10 -4.64 -9.92
N MET A 194 -15.18 -4.07 -10.73
CA MET A 194 -15.47 -2.92 -11.59
C MET A 194 -16.56 -3.21 -12.64
N PHE A 195 -16.57 -4.43 -13.19
CA PHE A 195 -17.63 -4.88 -14.10
C PHE A 195 -19.01 -4.89 -13.44
N ILE A 196 -19.10 -5.21 -12.14
CA ILE A 196 -20.37 -5.15 -11.41
C ILE A 196 -20.87 -3.71 -11.35
N THR A 197 -20.02 -2.73 -11.04
CA THR A 197 -20.41 -1.31 -11.01
C THR A 197 -20.98 -0.82 -12.36
N ARG A 198 -20.46 -1.32 -13.49
CA ARG A 198 -20.99 -0.99 -14.83
C ARG A 198 -22.45 -1.37 -15.02
N ILE A 199 -22.92 -2.42 -14.34
CA ILE A 199 -24.34 -2.86 -14.40
C ILE A 199 -25.28 -1.75 -13.91
N TRP A 200 -24.83 -0.89 -13.00
CA TRP A 200 -25.65 0.15 -12.37
C TRP A 200 -25.62 1.45 -13.16
N ILE A 201 -24.57 1.66 -13.95
CA ILE A 201 -24.40 2.85 -14.78
C ILE A 201 -25.18 2.71 -16.08
N TYR A 202 -25.23 1.51 -16.68
CA TYR A 202 -25.90 1.31 -17.97
C TYR A 202 -27.40 1.70 -17.97
N PRO A 203 -28.19 1.43 -16.90
CA PRO A 203 -29.54 1.97 -16.74
C PRO A 203 -29.65 3.48 -16.89
N VAL A 204 -28.72 4.20 -16.29
CA VAL A 204 -28.67 5.65 -16.34
C VAL A 204 -28.39 6.14 -17.77
N VAL A 205 -27.55 5.42 -18.53
CA VAL A 205 -27.24 5.76 -19.93
C VAL A 205 -28.51 5.72 -20.80
N TYR A 206 -29.24 4.60 -20.85
CA TYR A 206 -30.43 4.52 -21.72
C TYR A 206 -31.61 5.35 -21.20
N LYS A 207 -31.79 5.47 -19.86
CA LYS A 207 -32.83 6.34 -19.29
C LYS A 207 -32.57 7.82 -19.60
N SER A 208 -31.31 8.26 -19.59
CA SER A 208 -30.97 9.63 -19.97
C SER A 208 -31.28 9.94 -21.44
N ALA A 209 -31.30 8.92 -22.30
CA ALA A 209 -31.73 9.03 -23.69
C ALA A 209 -33.27 9.00 -23.84
N GLY A 210 -34.03 8.82 -22.75
CA GLY A 210 -35.49 8.65 -22.79
C GLY A 210 -35.94 7.30 -23.35
N VAL A 211 -35.05 6.31 -23.40
CA VAL A 211 -35.30 5.00 -24.02
C VAL A 211 -35.53 3.95 -22.93
N SER A 212 -36.46 3.01 -23.16
CA SER A 212 -36.65 1.87 -22.26
C SER A 212 -35.55 0.82 -22.46
N ARG A 213 -35.28 -0.02 -21.46
CA ARG A 213 -34.27 -1.09 -21.57
C ARG A 213 -34.50 -1.99 -22.79
N ARG A 214 -35.76 -2.34 -23.09
CA ARG A 214 -36.13 -3.20 -24.21
C ARG A 214 -35.79 -2.54 -25.54
N LYS A 215 -36.21 -1.28 -25.71
CA LYS A 215 -35.93 -0.50 -26.92
C LYS A 215 -34.42 -0.24 -27.09
N ALA A 216 -33.67 -0.10 -26.00
CA ALA A 216 -32.22 0.05 -26.06
C ALA A 216 -31.49 -1.23 -26.55
N LEU A 217 -32.03 -2.42 -26.26
CA LEU A 217 -31.50 -3.69 -26.76
C LEU A 217 -31.83 -3.94 -28.23
N GLU A 218 -32.92 -3.37 -28.73
CA GLU A 218 -33.32 -3.45 -30.15
C GLU A 218 -32.45 -2.55 -31.06
N LEU A 219 -31.64 -1.63 -30.49
CA LEU A 219 -30.81 -0.69 -31.26
C LEU A 219 -29.55 -1.32 -31.87
N GLY A 220 -29.15 -2.52 -31.46
CA GLY A 220 -27.99 -3.22 -32.02
C GLY A 220 -27.49 -4.34 -31.12
N ASP A 221 -26.55 -5.13 -31.64
CA ASP A 221 -26.06 -6.32 -30.97
C ASP A 221 -24.92 -6.01 -29.99
N SER A 222 -24.19 -4.91 -30.23
CA SER A 222 -23.05 -4.52 -29.43
C SER A 222 -23.23 -3.15 -28.77
N ARG A 223 -22.63 -2.97 -27.58
CA ARG A 223 -22.65 -1.66 -26.89
C ARG A 223 -21.96 -0.56 -27.71
N LYS A 224 -21.00 -0.92 -28.58
CA LYS A 224 -20.34 0.03 -29.49
C LYS A 224 -21.32 0.60 -30.52
N GLU A 225 -22.34 -0.16 -30.92
CA GLU A 225 -23.41 0.30 -31.81
C GLU A 225 -24.55 0.98 -31.06
N ILE A 226 -24.93 0.46 -29.89
CA ILE A 226 -26.06 0.97 -29.11
C ILE A 226 -25.77 2.39 -28.57
N ILE A 227 -24.57 2.64 -28.03
CA ILE A 227 -24.26 3.90 -27.33
C ILE A 227 -24.36 5.13 -28.26
N PRO A 228 -23.77 5.15 -29.48
CA PRO A 228 -23.93 6.27 -30.39
C PRO A 228 -25.40 6.56 -30.73
N LYS A 229 -26.19 5.53 -31.01
CA LYS A 229 -27.63 5.65 -31.31
C LYS A 229 -28.42 6.21 -30.11
N LEU A 230 -28.08 5.81 -28.89
CA LEU A 230 -28.68 6.38 -27.68
C LEU A 230 -28.35 7.87 -27.50
N ILE A 231 -27.15 8.30 -27.88
CA ILE A 231 -26.75 9.71 -27.82
C ILE A 231 -27.53 10.54 -28.83
N GLU A 232 -27.72 10.03 -30.05
CA GLU A 232 -28.51 10.69 -31.11
C GLU A 232 -29.99 10.81 -30.74
N LEU A 233 -30.56 9.79 -30.10
CA LEU A 233 -31.96 9.79 -29.66
C LEU A 233 -32.22 10.68 -28.43
N SER A 234 -31.17 11.08 -27.71
CA SER A 234 -31.31 11.79 -26.44
C SER A 234 -31.75 13.25 -26.64
N LYS A 235 -32.72 13.68 -25.81
CA LYS A 235 -33.07 15.11 -25.69
C LYS A 235 -31.93 15.95 -25.11
N ASN A 236 -30.99 15.33 -24.38
CA ASN A 236 -29.79 15.97 -23.85
C ASN A 236 -28.53 15.16 -24.19
N PRO A 237 -28.03 15.25 -25.44
CA PRO A 237 -26.92 14.42 -25.93
C PRO A 237 -25.63 14.57 -25.11
N LYS A 238 -25.35 15.77 -24.58
CA LYS A 238 -24.16 16.04 -23.76
C LYS A 238 -24.17 15.21 -22.48
N GLN A 239 -25.32 15.14 -21.81
CA GLN A 239 -25.47 14.38 -20.56
C GLN A 239 -25.40 12.86 -20.83
N THR A 240 -26.09 12.37 -21.85
CA THR A 240 -26.04 10.95 -22.24
C THR A 240 -24.63 10.54 -22.66
N LYS A 241 -23.92 11.39 -23.41
CA LYS A 241 -22.52 11.18 -23.79
C LYS A 241 -21.61 11.09 -22.57
N LEU A 242 -21.80 11.94 -21.56
CA LEU A 242 -21.04 11.90 -20.31
C LEU A 242 -21.27 10.57 -19.56
N PHE A 243 -22.51 10.14 -19.38
CA PHE A 243 -22.81 8.88 -18.70
C PHE A 243 -22.25 7.66 -19.47
N ALA A 244 -22.35 7.68 -20.79
CA ALA A 244 -21.76 6.64 -21.64
C ALA A 244 -20.23 6.61 -21.55
N MET A 245 -19.59 7.78 -21.50
CA MET A 245 -18.13 7.89 -21.30
C MET A 245 -17.73 7.28 -19.95
N ILE A 246 -18.42 7.65 -18.86
CA ILE A 246 -18.16 7.10 -17.53
C ILE A 246 -18.33 5.57 -17.53
N HIS A 247 -19.42 5.05 -18.11
CA HIS A 247 -19.64 3.61 -18.25
C HIS A 247 -18.48 2.89 -18.96
N ASN A 248 -17.96 3.48 -20.05
CA ASN A 248 -16.90 2.87 -20.85
C ASN A 248 -15.55 2.90 -20.13
N TYR A 249 -15.20 4.00 -19.47
CA TYR A 249 -13.88 4.19 -18.87
C TYR A 249 -13.79 3.87 -17.38
N ILE A 250 -14.89 3.51 -16.72
CA ILE A 250 -14.86 3.29 -15.27
C ILE A 250 -13.82 2.23 -14.88
N SER A 251 -13.61 1.17 -15.65
CA SER A 251 -12.61 0.11 -15.35
C SER A 251 -11.16 0.50 -15.67
N LEU A 252 -10.91 1.63 -16.34
CA LEU A 252 -9.57 2.06 -16.75
C LEU A 252 -8.57 2.16 -15.59
N PRO A 253 -8.93 2.73 -14.42
CA PRO A 253 -8.03 2.78 -13.27
C PRO A 253 -7.60 1.39 -12.79
N ALA A 254 -8.49 0.38 -12.83
CA ALA A 254 -8.14 -0.99 -12.47
C ALA A 254 -7.16 -1.62 -13.47
N TYR A 255 -7.35 -1.40 -14.77
CA TYR A 255 -6.40 -1.86 -15.78
C TYR A 255 -5.03 -1.20 -15.63
N ILE A 256 -5.00 0.11 -15.39
CA ILE A 256 -3.75 0.85 -15.14
C ILE A 256 -3.06 0.30 -13.88
N ALA A 257 -3.80 0.05 -12.80
CA ALA A 257 -3.24 -0.50 -11.58
C ALA A 257 -2.67 -1.92 -11.77
N VAL A 258 -3.30 -2.77 -12.58
CA VAL A 258 -2.73 -4.09 -12.93
C VAL A 258 -1.40 -3.94 -13.67
N VAL A 259 -1.33 -3.06 -14.68
CA VAL A 259 -0.09 -2.82 -15.44
C VAL A 259 1.00 -2.27 -14.52
N LEU A 260 0.67 -1.30 -13.67
CA LEU A 260 1.60 -0.76 -12.69
C LEU A 260 2.05 -1.84 -11.69
N ALA A 261 1.16 -2.73 -11.26
CA ALA A 261 1.50 -3.83 -10.35
C ALA A 261 2.48 -4.81 -11.00
N ILE A 262 2.29 -5.12 -12.29
CA ILE A 262 3.25 -5.93 -13.05
C ILE A 262 4.60 -5.20 -13.15
N ILE A 263 4.59 -3.89 -13.43
CA ILE A 263 5.83 -3.09 -13.46
C ILE A 263 6.50 -3.08 -12.07
N SER A 264 5.73 -3.06 -10.98
CA SER A 264 6.27 -3.09 -9.62
C SER A 264 7.00 -4.39 -9.29
N CYS A 265 6.72 -5.49 -10.00
CA CYS A 265 7.52 -6.70 -9.90
C CYS A 265 8.98 -6.50 -10.37
N PHE A 266 9.26 -5.44 -11.12
CA PHE A 266 10.58 -5.15 -11.69
C PHE A 266 11.17 -3.81 -11.19
N THR A 267 10.41 -2.97 -10.46
CA THR A 267 10.90 -1.69 -9.94
C THR A 267 10.06 -1.09 -8.80
N ASP A 268 10.73 -0.58 -7.77
CA ASP A 268 10.12 0.10 -6.62
C ASP A 268 9.52 1.48 -6.95
N ARG A 269 9.87 2.07 -8.11
CA ARG A 269 9.52 3.47 -8.44
C ARG A 269 8.01 3.73 -8.55
N VAL A 270 7.22 2.69 -8.82
CA VAL A 270 5.77 2.79 -9.02
C VAL A 270 4.96 2.40 -7.77
N GLU A 271 5.62 1.98 -6.69
CA GLU A 271 4.92 1.44 -5.52
C GLU A 271 4.11 2.49 -4.77
N ASN A 272 4.62 3.71 -4.61
CA ASN A 272 3.83 4.80 -3.99
C ASN A 272 2.60 5.16 -4.83
N ILE A 273 2.68 5.02 -6.15
CA ILE A 273 1.56 5.25 -7.06
C ILE A 273 0.54 4.13 -6.86
N LEU A 274 0.99 2.87 -6.79
CA LEU A 274 0.14 1.72 -6.52
C LEU A 274 -0.58 1.82 -5.18
N ASP A 275 0.10 2.19 -4.10
CA ASP A 275 -0.53 2.38 -2.79
C ASP A 275 -1.69 3.40 -2.88
N GLY A 276 -1.49 4.47 -3.66
CA GLY A 276 -2.55 5.43 -3.99
C GLY A 276 -3.72 4.80 -4.77
N PHE A 277 -3.46 3.97 -5.78
CA PHE A 277 -4.50 3.24 -6.52
C PHE A 277 -5.27 2.26 -5.63
N GLY A 278 -4.59 1.60 -4.70
CA GLY A 278 -5.18 0.66 -3.75
C GLY A 278 -6.26 1.31 -2.88
N LEU A 279 -6.11 2.58 -2.53
CA LEU A 279 -7.11 3.37 -1.79
C LEU A 279 -8.13 4.05 -2.72
N ALA A 280 -7.68 4.55 -3.86
CA ALA A 280 -8.52 5.34 -4.76
C ALA A 280 -9.55 4.50 -5.53
N ILE A 281 -9.18 3.32 -6.04
CA ILE A 281 -10.10 2.47 -6.82
C ILE A 281 -11.35 2.12 -5.99
N PRO A 282 -11.23 1.57 -4.76
CA PRO A 282 -12.40 1.21 -3.96
C PRO A 282 -13.27 2.43 -3.61
N LEU A 283 -12.66 3.58 -3.31
CA LEU A 283 -13.37 4.82 -3.00
C LEU A 283 -14.17 5.32 -4.21
N VAL A 284 -13.54 5.40 -5.38
CA VAL A 284 -14.19 5.82 -6.63
C VAL A 284 -15.35 4.90 -6.98
N MET A 285 -15.22 3.60 -6.71
CA MET A 285 -16.30 2.63 -6.93
C MET A 285 -17.52 2.90 -6.06
N VAL A 286 -17.32 3.08 -4.76
CA VAL A 286 -18.42 3.34 -3.81
C VAL A 286 -19.12 4.64 -4.16
N VAL A 287 -18.35 5.70 -4.41
CA VAL A 287 -18.88 7.01 -4.78
C VAL A 287 -19.65 6.93 -6.10
N CYS A 288 -19.09 6.30 -7.14
CA CYS A 288 -19.79 6.10 -8.41
C CYS A 288 -21.09 5.33 -8.21
N ALA A 289 -21.05 4.19 -7.50
CA ALA A 289 -22.25 3.38 -7.26
C ALA A 289 -23.34 4.23 -6.58
N LEU A 290 -23.04 4.94 -5.50
CA LEU A 290 -24.00 5.78 -4.77
C LEU A 290 -24.59 6.89 -5.64
N ILE A 291 -23.76 7.58 -6.43
CA ILE A 291 -24.20 8.63 -7.35
C ILE A 291 -25.17 8.05 -8.40
N PHE A 292 -24.76 6.99 -9.10
CA PHE A 292 -25.56 6.43 -10.19
C PHE A 292 -26.85 5.76 -9.70
N ILE A 293 -26.87 5.16 -8.50
CA ILE A 293 -28.10 4.70 -7.85
C ILE A 293 -29.07 5.86 -7.61
N THR A 294 -28.55 6.97 -7.10
CA THR A 294 -29.36 8.14 -6.74
C THR A 294 -29.93 8.79 -7.99
N ILE A 295 -29.12 8.91 -9.05
CA ILE A 295 -29.56 9.42 -10.36
C ILE A 295 -30.61 8.48 -10.97
N ASP A 296 -30.39 7.16 -10.95
CA ASP A 296 -31.33 6.18 -11.50
C ASP A 296 -32.70 6.28 -10.83
N LYS A 297 -32.74 6.42 -9.49
CA LYS A 297 -33.98 6.63 -8.73
C LYS A 297 -34.68 7.94 -9.10
N ARG A 298 -33.93 9.02 -9.35
CA ARG A 298 -34.50 10.31 -9.76
C ARG A 298 -35.11 10.26 -11.16
N MET A 299 -34.49 9.54 -12.09
CA MET A 299 -35.01 9.37 -13.46
C MET A 299 -36.16 8.36 -13.58
N SER A 300 -36.47 7.64 -12.50
CA SER A 300 -37.62 6.72 -12.42
C SER A 300 -38.82 7.30 -11.67
N LYS A 301 -38.74 8.56 -11.23
CA LYS A 301 -39.87 9.37 -10.79
C LYS A 301 -40.33 10.26 -11.94
#